data_AF-A0A924V7F1-F1
#
_entry.id   AF-A0A924V7F1-F1
#
_cell.length_a   1.000
_cell.length_b   1.000
_cell.length_c   1.000
_cell.angle_alpha   90.00
_cell.angle_beta   90.00
_cell.angle_gamma   90.00
#
_symmetry.space_group_name_H-M   'P 1'
#
loop_
_entity.id
_entity.type
_entity.pdbx_description
1 polymer ?
#
loop_
_entity_poly.entity_id
_entity_poly.type
_entity_poly.pdbx_seq_one_letter_code
_entity_poly.pdbx_strand_id
1 'polypeptide(L)'
;MDMAPYFLISPIIAGVIGLIIAVILYFRVKAQPSGNETMNRIAGYIREGSMAFLVREYKVLAVYCIVVAAALFYALGMSSAIWFTLGAFLSLFAGFVGMKAATFANVRTTQAAATSTKGNALLVALDGGAVMGLWGAGLGLIGLGALFYFFQSAKGL
;
A
#
# COMPACT_ATOMS: atom_id res chain seq x y z
N MET A 1 11.38 -34.26 9.44
CA MET A 1 11.70 -33.38 8.29
C MET A 1 10.91 -32.11 8.53
N ASP A 2 11.48 -31.23 9.35
CA ASP A 2 10.75 -30.17 10.05
C ASP A 2 10.38 -29.04 9.08
N MET A 3 9.13 -29.03 8.63
CA MET A 3 8.56 -28.01 7.74
C MET A 3 8.25 -26.70 8.48
N ALA A 4 8.31 -26.70 9.82
CA ALA A 4 7.96 -25.57 10.69
C ALA A 4 8.69 -24.24 10.36
N PRO A 5 10.02 -24.19 10.15
CA PRO A 5 10.72 -22.94 9.81
C PRO A 5 10.34 -22.38 8.43
N TYR A 6 10.02 -23.25 7.45
CA TYR A 6 9.68 -22.82 6.10
C TYR A 6 8.34 -22.10 6.02
N PHE A 7 7.35 -22.53 6.82
CA PHE A 7 6.05 -21.86 6.89
C PHE A 7 6.14 -20.42 7.41
N LEU A 8 7.07 -20.11 8.31
CA LEU A 8 7.22 -18.78 8.91
C LEU A 8 7.85 -17.74 7.98
N ILE A 9 8.74 -18.18 7.09
CA ILE A 9 9.43 -17.29 6.14
C ILE A 9 8.59 -17.09 4.87
N SER A 10 7.72 -18.05 4.55
CA SER A 10 6.81 -18.01 3.40
C SER A 10 5.97 -16.72 3.26
N PRO A 11 5.33 -16.15 4.31
CA PRO A 11 4.58 -14.90 4.18
C PRO A 11 5.48 -13.71 3.86
N ILE A 12 6.69 -13.67 4.42
CA ILE A 12 7.65 -12.59 4.17
C ILE A 12 8.10 -12.64 2.70
N ILE A 13 8.45 -13.83 2.20
CA ILE A 13 8.85 -14.01 0.79
C ILE A 13 7.70 -13.63 -0.14
N ALA A 14 6.50 -14.13 0.11
CA ALA A 14 5.32 -13.81 -0.70
C ALA A 14 5.02 -12.30 -0.68
N GLY A 15 5.14 -11.65 0.47
CA GLY A 15 4.96 -10.22 0.61
C GLY A 15 6.00 -9.42 -0.16
N VAL A 16 7.28 -9.80 -0.09
CA VAL A 16 8.36 -9.16 -0.85
C VAL A 16 8.14 -9.32 -2.36
N ILE A 17 7.77 -10.51 -2.83
CA ILE A 17 7.43 -10.74 -4.24
C ILE A 17 6.26 -9.85 -4.67
N GLY A 18 5.22 -9.77 -3.84
CA GLY A 18 4.06 -8.90 -4.06
C GLY A 18 4.46 -7.43 -4.22
N LEU A 19 5.35 -6.92 -3.35
CA LEU A 19 5.86 -5.56 -3.42
C LEU A 19 6.69 -5.30 -4.68
N ILE A 20 7.54 -6.25 -5.07
CA ILE A 20 8.33 -6.14 -6.31
C ILE A 20 7.39 -6.02 -7.51
N ILE A 21 6.35 -6.87 -7.59
CA ILE A 21 5.35 -6.81 -8.65
C ILE A 21 4.61 -5.47 -8.59
N ALA A 22 4.23 -4.98 -7.41
CA ALA A 22 3.55 -3.69 -7.25
C ALA A 22 4.40 -2.53 -7.79
N VAL A 23 5.70 -2.54 -7.53
CA VAL A 23 6.64 -1.53 -8.04
C VAL A 23 6.75 -1.62 -9.56
N ILE A 24 6.87 -2.83 -10.12
CA ILE A 24 6.91 -3.04 -11.58
C ILE A 24 5.62 -2.50 -12.23
N LEU A 25 4.45 -2.85 -11.70
CA LEU A 25 3.17 -2.38 -12.22
C LEU A 25 3.03 -0.85 -12.11
N TYR A 26 3.50 -0.26 -11.02
CA TYR A 26 3.51 1.20 -10.85
C TYR A 26 4.32 1.88 -11.96
N PHE A 27 5.52 1.38 -12.26
CA PHE A 27 6.34 1.92 -13.34
C PHE A 27 5.73 1.65 -14.73
N ARG A 28 5.11 0.47 -14.95
CA ARG A 28 4.40 0.16 -16.18
C ARG A 28 3.25 1.12 -16.44
N VAL A 29 2.42 1.39 -15.42
CA VAL A 29 1.36 2.40 -15.51
C VAL A 29 1.99 3.75 -15.81
N LYS A 30 2.99 4.19 -15.04
CA LYS A 30 3.61 5.51 -15.22
C LYS A 30 4.19 5.72 -16.64
N ALA A 31 4.71 4.66 -17.26
CA ALA A 31 5.25 4.69 -18.61
C ALA A 31 4.19 4.84 -19.71
N GLN A 32 2.90 4.58 -19.42
CA GLN A 32 1.84 4.79 -20.40
C GLN A 32 1.69 6.28 -20.77
N PRO A 33 1.30 6.59 -22.02
CA PRO A 33 1.10 7.95 -22.47
C PRO A 33 0.14 8.71 -21.56
N SER A 34 0.59 9.87 -21.07
CA SER A 34 -0.30 10.86 -20.48
C SER A 34 -1.10 11.53 -21.61
N GLY A 35 -2.40 11.76 -21.40
CA GLY A 35 -3.28 12.29 -22.44
C GLY A 35 -2.98 13.72 -22.87
N ASN A 36 -3.95 14.36 -23.51
CA ASN A 36 -3.81 15.73 -23.99
C ASN A 36 -3.69 16.77 -22.84
N GLU A 37 -3.44 18.02 -23.20
CA GLU A 37 -3.26 19.13 -22.24
C GLU A 37 -4.43 19.28 -21.27
N THR A 38 -5.67 19.17 -21.77
CA THR A 38 -6.87 19.26 -20.93
C THR A 38 -6.95 18.12 -19.93
N MET A 39 -6.68 16.88 -20.36
CA MET A 39 -6.63 15.70 -19.49
C MET A 39 -5.58 15.85 -18.40
N ASN A 40 -4.37 16.30 -18.76
CA ASN A 40 -3.28 16.48 -17.79
C ASN A 40 -3.58 17.62 -16.80
N ARG A 41 -4.21 18.70 -17.25
CA ARG A 41 -4.66 19.79 -16.38
C ARG A 41 -5.66 19.31 -15.33
N ILE A 42 -6.69 18.57 -15.74
CA ILE A 42 -7.69 18.00 -14.82
C ILE A 42 -7.03 16.99 -13.86
N ALA A 43 -6.17 16.11 -14.38
CA ALA A 43 -5.44 15.14 -13.56
C ALA A 43 -4.54 15.83 -12.52
N GLY A 44 -3.98 17.00 -12.86
CA GLY A 44 -3.24 17.86 -11.95
C GLY A 44 -4.09 18.30 -10.76
N TYR A 45 -5.27 18.87 -11.02
CA TYR A 45 -6.20 19.30 -9.95
C TYR A 45 -6.65 18.14 -9.06
N ILE A 46 -6.93 16.97 -9.66
CA ILE A 46 -7.29 15.76 -8.90
C ILE A 46 -6.12 15.32 -8.01
N ARG A 47 -4.89 15.29 -8.54
CA ARG A 47 -3.72 14.92 -7.74
C ARG A 47 -3.49 15.89 -6.60
N GLU A 48 -3.54 17.19 -6.86
CA GLU A 48 -3.35 18.19 -5.81
C GLU A 48 -4.42 18.09 -4.72
N GLY A 49 -5.70 18.01 -5.11
CA GLY A 49 -6.82 17.88 -4.17
C GLY A 49 -6.76 16.61 -3.35
N SER A 50 -6.46 15.46 -3.98
CA SER A 50 -6.32 14.18 -3.29
C SER A 50 -5.14 14.17 -2.32
N MET A 51 -3.99 14.73 -2.69
CA MET A 51 -2.85 14.87 -1.78
C MET A 51 -3.15 15.81 -0.60
N ALA A 52 -3.87 16.92 -0.85
CA ALA A 52 -4.29 17.83 0.21
C ALA A 52 -5.27 17.16 1.19
N PHE A 53 -6.20 16.34 0.68
CA PHE A 53 -7.09 15.53 1.50
C PHE A 53 -6.31 14.52 2.34
N LEU A 54 -5.41 13.74 1.73
CA LEU A 54 -4.58 12.74 2.40
C LEU A 54 -3.79 13.33 3.57
N VAL A 55 -3.16 14.49 3.36
CA VAL A 55 -2.37 15.15 4.41
C VAL A 55 -3.26 15.61 5.58
N ARG A 56 -4.49 16.06 5.30
CA ARG A 56 -5.44 16.43 6.36
C ARG A 56 -5.94 15.21 7.12
N GLU A 57 -6.30 14.16 6.40
CA GLU A 57 -6.72 12.88 6.98
C GLU A 57 -5.60 12.30 7.87
N TYR A 58 -4.35 12.32 7.41
CA TYR A 58 -3.22 11.76 8.14
C TYR A 58 -2.92 12.52 9.42
N LYS A 59 -3.17 13.83 9.47
CA LYS A 59 -3.06 14.60 10.71
C LYS A 59 -4.08 14.14 11.76
N VAL A 60 -5.32 13.89 11.34
CA VAL A 60 -6.37 13.38 12.25
C VAL A 60 -6.07 11.95 12.69
N LEU A 61 -5.69 11.09 11.74
CA LEU A 61 -5.31 9.71 12.04
C LEU A 61 -4.08 9.61 12.93
N ALA A 62 -3.10 10.51 12.81
CA ALA A 62 -1.94 10.54 13.69
C ALA A 62 -2.34 10.74 15.16
N VAL A 63 -3.27 11.66 15.43
CA VAL A 63 -3.80 11.87 16.80
C VAL A 63 -4.52 10.62 17.30
N TYR A 64 -5.37 10.02 16.47
CA TYR A 64 -6.05 8.76 16.78
C TYR A 64 -5.06 7.63 17.11
N CYS A 65 -4.03 7.44 16.30
CA CYS A 65 -3.00 6.44 16.52
C CYS A 65 -2.24 6.66 17.83
N ILE A 66 -1.92 7.90 18.20
CA ILE A 66 -1.25 8.21 19.47
C ILE A 66 -2.13 7.83 20.65
N VAL A 67 -3.43 8.17 20.61
CA VAL A 67 -4.39 7.84 21.68
C VAL A 67 -4.52 6.33 21.85
N VAL A 68 -4.67 5.59 20.74
CA VAL A 68 -4.77 4.12 20.79
C VAL A 68 -3.46 3.48 21.26
N ALA A 69 -2.31 3.97 20.80
CA ALA A 69 -1.01 3.47 21.24
C ALA A 69 -0.80 3.67 22.75
N ALA A 70 -1.20 4.83 23.30
CA ALA A 70 -1.14 5.09 24.74
C ALA A 70 -2.09 4.17 25.54
N ALA A 71 -3.31 3.94 25.04
CA ALA A 71 -4.24 3.02 25.66
C ALA A 71 -3.71 1.57 25.65
N LEU A 72 -3.15 1.12 24.53
CA LEU A 72 -2.52 -0.20 24.41
C LEU A 72 -1.30 -0.34 25.31
N PHE A 73 -0.50 0.72 25.44
CA PHE A 73 0.64 0.75 26.35
C PHE A 73 0.21 0.52 27.80
N TYR A 74 -0.83 1.23 28.25
CA TYR A 74 -1.34 1.09 29.62
C TYR A 74 -2.00 -0.27 29.87
N ALA A 75 -2.75 -0.80 28.90
CA ALA A 75 -3.53 -2.02 29.09
C ALA A 75 -2.74 -3.32 28.82
N LEU A 76 -1.86 -3.34 27.81
CA LEU A 76 -1.17 -4.54 27.32
C LEU A 76 0.37 -4.43 27.38
N GLY A 77 0.92 -3.26 27.69
CA GLY A 77 2.37 -3.02 27.80
C GLY A 77 3.05 -2.55 26.52
N MET A 78 4.37 -2.36 26.61
CA MET A 78 5.21 -1.73 25.58
C MET A 78 5.19 -2.46 24.24
N SER A 79 5.26 -3.79 24.25
CA SER A 79 5.34 -4.58 23.02
C SER A 79 4.13 -4.35 22.10
N SER A 80 2.92 -4.36 22.66
CA SER A 80 1.67 -4.16 21.90
C SER A 80 1.59 -2.76 21.28
N ALA A 81 2.02 -1.72 22.01
CA ALA A 81 2.05 -0.35 21.51
C ALA A 81 3.04 -0.17 20.35
N ILE A 82 4.22 -0.79 20.41
CA ILE A 82 5.22 -0.75 19.33
C ILE A 82 4.68 -1.40 18.06
N TRP A 83 4.15 -2.63 18.16
CA TRP A 83 3.63 -3.37 17.00
C TRP A 83 2.41 -2.69 16.38
N PHE A 84 1.52 -2.11 17.20
CA PHE A 84 0.42 -1.29 16.71
C PHE A 84 0.93 -0.08 15.92
N THR A 85 1.88 0.67 16.47
CA THR A 85 2.42 1.88 15.85
C THR A 85 3.10 1.57 14.52
N LEU A 86 3.86 0.46 14.45
CA LEU A 86 4.49 -0.01 13.23
C LEU A 86 3.45 -0.40 12.18
N GLY A 87 2.41 -1.14 12.56
CA GLY A 87 1.31 -1.54 11.67
C GLY A 87 0.53 -0.34 11.14
N ALA A 88 0.22 0.62 12.00
CA ALA A 88 -0.45 1.86 11.63
C ALA A 88 0.38 2.66 10.62
N PHE A 89 1.70 2.78 10.85
CA PHE A 89 2.61 3.44 9.92
C PHE A 89 2.64 2.74 8.55
N LEU A 90 2.77 1.41 8.53
CA LEU A 90 2.78 0.62 7.30
C LEU A 90 1.47 0.76 6.51
N SER A 91 0.32 0.80 7.20
CA SER A 91 -0.99 1.01 6.60
C SER A 91 -1.10 2.39 5.93
N LEU A 92 -0.71 3.45 6.64
CA LEU A 92 -0.66 4.81 6.09
C LEU A 92 0.32 4.89 4.91
N PHE A 93 1.44 4.17 4.96
CA PHE A 93 2.38 4.15 3.84
C PHE A 93 1.78 3.49 2.59
N ALA A 94 1.12 2.33 2.73
CA ALA A 94 0.40 1.68 1.63
C ALA A 94 -0.68 2.59 1.02
N GLY A 95 -1.47 3.26 1.86
CA GLY A 95 -2.52 4.19 1.40
C GLY A 95 -1.97 5.34 0.56
N PHE A 96 -0.83 5.92 0.98
CA PHE A 96 -0.18 7.00 0.26
C PHE A 96 0.33 6.58 -1.11
N VAL A 97 0.98 5.41 -1.19
CA VAL A 97 1.48 4.86 -2.45
C VAL A 97 0.31 4.50 -3.37
N GLY A 98 -0.73 3.88 -2.83
CA GLY A 98 -1.96 3.54 -3.56
C GLY A 98 -2.63 4.77 -4.17
N MET A 99 -2.79 5.85 -3.40
CA MET A 99 -3.41 7.09 -3.91
C MET A 99 -2.57 7.73 -5.02
N LYS A 100 -1.23 7.73 -4.89
CA LYS A 100 -0.36 8.18 -5.99
C LYS A 100 -0.58 7.33 -7.23
N ALA A 101 -0.53 6.00 -7.12
CA ALA A 101 -0.73 5.09 -8.24
C ALA A 101 -2.09 5.34 -8.94
N ALA A 102 -3.17 5.45 -8.16
CA ALA A 102 -4.51 5.73 -8.68
C ALA A 102 -4.58 7.05 -9.46
N THR A 103 -4.06 8.15 -8.91
CA THR A 103 -4.08 9.45 -9.60
C THR A 103 -3.26 9.44 -10.90
N PHE A 104 -2.19 8.66 -10.98
CA PHE A 104 -1.44 8.48 -12.22
C PHE A 104 -2.18 7.59 -13.22
N ALA A 105 -2.85 6.52 -12.75
CA ALA A 105 -3.58 5.58 -13.58
C ALA A 105 -4.79 6.22 -14.26
N ASN A 106 -5.60 7.01 -13.55
CA ASN A 106 -6.87 7.55 -14.05
C ASN A 106 -6.75 8.27 -15.40
N VAL A 107 -5.76 9.17 -15.54
CA VAL A 107 -5.56 9.92 -16.80
C VAL A 107 -5.06 9.02 -17.94
N ARG A 108 -4.25 8.01 -17.61
CA ARG A 108 -3.71 7.05 -18.59
C ARG A 108 -4.76 6.05 -19.06
N THR A 109 -5.63 5.61 -18.16
CA THR A 109 -6.82 4.81 -18.49
C THR A 109 -7.74 5.59 -19.42
N THR A 110 -7.97 6.88 -19.13
CA THR A 110 -8.79 7.74 -19.99
C THR A 110 -8.16 7.90 -21.37
N GLN A 111 -6.85 8.15 -21.43
CA GLN A 111 -6.13 8.23 -22.70
C GLN A 111 -6.20 6.91 -23.48
N ALA A 112 -5.97 5.77 -22.83
CA ALA A 112 -6.08 4.45 -23.45
C ALA A 112 -7.50 4.15 -23.94
N ALA A 113 -8.54 4.62 -23.25
CA ALA A 113 -9.91 4.51 -23.70
C ALA A 113 -10.20 5.39 -24.93
N ALA A 114 -9.53 6.55 -25.04
CA ALA A 114 -9.69 7.47 -26.16
C ALA A 114 -8.93 7.04 -27.43
N THR A 115 -7.73 6.45 -27.29
CA THR A 115 -6.84 6.15 -28.44
C THR A 115 -6.62 4.67 -28.71
N SER A 116 -7.07 3.77 -27.83
CA SER A 116 -6.82 2.33 -27.95
C SER A 116 -8.11 1.53 -27.79
N THR A 117 -7.99 0.24 -27.46
CA THR A 117 -9.14 -0.64 -27.27
C THR A 117 -9.67 -0.57 -25.84
N LYS A 118 -10.94 -0.93 -25.66
CA LYS A 118 -11.55 -1.10 -24.33
C LYS A 118 -10.75 -2.06 -23.44
N GLY A 119 -10.19 -3.11 -24.03
CA GLY A 119 -9.33 -4.08 -23.32
C GLY A 119 -8.05 -3.44 -22.78
N ASN A 120 -7.37 -2.61 -23.58
CA ASN A 120 -6.16 -1.92 -23.12
C ASN A 120 -6.47 -0.91 -22.00
N ALA A 121 -7.57 -0.16 -22.11
CA ALA A 121 -8.00 0.75 -21.05
C ALA A 121 -8.27 0.00 -19.74
N LEU A 122 -8.92 -1.17 -19.81
CA LEU A 122 -9.17 -2.02 -18.66
C LEU A 122 -7.87 -2.54 -18.05
N LEU A 123 -6.89 -2.97 -18.86
CA LEU A 123 -5.60 -3.43 -18.35
C LEU A 123 -4.84 -2.31 -17.62
N VAL A 124 -4.84 -1.08 -18.15
CA VAL A 124 -4.22 0.06 -17.46
C VAL A 124 -4.92 0.39 -16.14
N ALA A 125 -6.25 0.30 -16.10
CA ALA A 125 -7.03 0.48 -14.88
C ALA A 125 -6.75 -0.62 -13.85
N LEU A 126 -6.70 -1.88 -14.30
CA LEU A 126 -6.43 -3.04 -13.47
C LEU A 126 -5.00 -2.99 -12.91
N ASP A 127 -4.01 -2.67 -13.73
CA ASP A 127 -2.62 -2.49 -13.30
C ASP A 127 -2.53 -1.39 -12.24
N GLY A 128 -3.22 -0.26 -12.45
CA GLY A 128 -3.30 0.83 -11.47
C GLY A 128 -3.91 0.40 -10.13
N GLY A 129 -5.00 -0.37 -10.15
CA GLY A 129 -5.64 -0.91 -8.95
C GLY A 129 -4.82 -2.02 -8.27
N ALA A 130 -4.16 -2.87 -9.05
CA ALA A 130 -3.31 -3.95 -8.57
C ALA A 130 -2.12 -3.42 -7.75
N VAL A 131 -1.57 -2.25 -8.10
CA VAL A 131 -0.54 -1.59 -7.28
C VAL A 131 -1.03 -1.36 -5.86
N MET A 132 -2.22 -0.77 -5.69
CA MET A 132 -2.79 -0.53 -4.35
C MET A 132 -2.99 -1.84 -3.57
N GLY A 133 -3.57 -2.87 -4.23
CA GLY A 133 -3.82 -4.17 -3.60
C GLY A 133 -2.55 -4.89 -3.16
N LEU A 134 -1.52 -4.92 -4.03
CA LEU A 134 -0.26 -5.60 -3.76
C LEU A 134 0.57 -4.87 -2.69
N TRP A 135 0.53 -3.54 -2.63
CA TRP A 135 1.16 -2.79 -1.53
C TRP A 135 0.51 -3.12 -0.18
N GLY A 136 -0.83 -3.13 -0.12
CA GLY A 136 -1.57 -3.47 1.09
C GLY A 136 -1.32 -4.91 1.55
N ALA A 137 -1.46 -5.88 0.64
CA ALA A 137 -1.22 -7.29 0.95
C ALA A 137 0.25 -7.57 1.29
N GLY A 138 1.20 -7.00 0.54
CA GLY A 138 2.63 -7.24 0.70
C GLY A 138 3.17 -6.73 2.05
N LEU A 139 2.86 -5.48 2.41
CA LEU A 139 3.24 -4.93 3.71
C LEU A 139 2.55 -5.68 4.87
N GLY A 140 1.28 -6.09 4.68
CA GLY A 140 0.55 -6.88 5.67
C GLY A 140 1.19 -8.24 5.93
N LEU A 141 1.57 -8.96 4.89
CA LEU A 141 2.23 -10.28 4.99
C LEU A 141 3.62 -10.17 5.63
N ILE A 142 4.40 -9.14 5.28
CA ILE A 142 5.71 -8.89 5.91
C ILE A 142 5.53 -8.54 7.38
N GLY A 143 4.59 -7.66 7.71
CA GLY A 143 4.31 -7.26 9.09
C GLY A 143 3.84 -8.43 9.96
N LEU A 144 2.91 -9.24 9.45
CA LEU A 144 2.46 -10.46 10.13
C LEU A 144 3.58 -11.49 10.25
N GLY A 145 4.36 -11.73 9.20
CA GLY A 145 5.50 -12.66 9.24
C GLY A 145 6.53 -12.26 10.30
N ALA A 146 6.85 -10.96 10.39
CA ALA A 146 7.75 -10.43 11.41
C ALA A 146 7.19 -10.61 12.84
N LEU A 147 5.88 -10.35 13.02
CA LEU A 147 5.18 -10.58 14.29
C LEU A 147 5.25 -12.05 14.72
N PHE A 148 4.91 -12.97 13.82
CA PHE A 148 4.93 -14.41 14.10
C PHE A 148 6.34 -14.90 14.46
N TYR A 149 7.36 -14.48 13.70
CA TYR A 149 8.74 -14.83 14.00
C TYR A 149 9.18 -14.34 15.39
N PHE A 150 8.87 -13.08 15.72
CA PHE A 150 9.23 -12.48 17.00
C PHE A 150 8.54 -13.17 18.19
N PHE A 151 7.22 -13.39 18.11
CA PHE A 151 6.47 -13.98 19.21
C PHE A 151 6.71 -15.47 19.39
N GLN A 152 7.06 -16.19 18.31
CA GLN A 152 7.49 -17.58 18.44
C GLN A 152 8.86 -17.67 19.09
N SER A 153 9.83 -16.85 18.66
CA SER A 153 11.14 -16.78 19.29
C SER A 153 11.06 -16.40 20.77
N ALA A 154 10.11 -15.51 21.14
CA ALA A 154 9.85 -15.13 22.53
C ALA A 154 9.15 -16.21 23.38
N LYS A 155 8.41 -17.16 22.76
CA LYS A 155 7.72 -18.25 23.48
C LYS A 155 8.53 -19.54 23.60
N GLY A 156 9.73 -19.62 23.01
CA GLY A 156 10.64 -20.75 23.21
C GLY A 156 10.02 -22.12 22.93
N LEU A 157 9.25 -22.24 21.84
CA LEU A 157 8.72 -23.49 21.28
C LEU A 157 9.39 -23.77 19.94
#